data_AF-A0A6L9FR74-F1
#
_entry.id   AF-A0A6L9FR74-F1
#
_cell.length_a   1.000
_cell.length_b   1.000
_cell.length_c   1.000
_cell.angle_alpha   90.00
_cell.angle_beta   90.00
_cell.angle_gamma   90.00
#
_symmetry.space_group_name_H-M   'P 1'
#
loop_
_entity.id
_entity.type
_entity.pdbx_description
1 polymer ?
#
loop_
_entity_poly.entity_id
_entity_poly.type
_entity_poly.pdbx_seq_one_letter_code
_entity_poly.pdbx_strand_id
1 'polypeptide(L)' 'MRNVNKKEGGEKRALEWKAFLFITVLLFPILSVAFVGGYGFIVWMLQMFVFGPPGAHG' A
#
# COMPACT_ATOMS: atom_id res chain seq x y z
N MET A 1 -45.85 15.24 8.27
CA MET A 1 -44.81 14.35 8.83
C MET A 1 -43.45 14.89 8.40
N ARG A 2 -42.66 15.45 9.32
CA ARG A 2 -41.38 16.12 9.02
C ARG A 2 -40.20 15.34 9.63
N ASN A 3 -39.07 15.42 8.92
CA ASN A 3 -37.69 15.29 9.40
C ASN A 3 -37.03 13.89 9.42
N VAL A 4 -36.76 13.33 8.24
CA VAL A 4 -35.78 12.22 8.09
C VAL A 4 -34.53 12.58 7.30
N ASN A 5 -34.33 13.83 6.86
CA ASN A 5 -33.31 14.14 5.84
C ASN A 5 -32.29 15.23 6.25
N LYS A 6 -31.69 15.16 7.45
CA LYS A 6 -30.74 16.20 7.92
C LYS A 6 -29.38 15.68 8.41
N LYS A 7 -29.10 14.38 8.39
CA LYS A 7 -27.82 13.83 8.89
C LYS A 7 -26.85 13.31 7.83
N GLU A 8 -27.24 13.22 6.56
CA GLU A 8 -26.40 12.53 5.57
C GLU A 8 -25.16 13.32 5.11
N GLY A 9 -25.24 14.64 5.01
CA GLY A 9 -24.15 15.46 4.43
C GLY A 9 -22.87 15.50 5.27
N GLY A 10 -22.99 15.39 6.61
CA GLY A 10 -21.85 15.42 7.52
C GLY A 10 -21.16 14.07 7.66
N GLU A 11 -21.93 12.98 7.67
CA GLU A 11 -21.40 11.62 7.82
C GLU A 11 -20.66 11.17 6.55
N LYS A 12 -21.19 11.43 5.35
CA LYS A 12 -20.52 11.05 4.09
C LYS A 12 -19.13 11.70 3.97
N ARG A 13 -19.01 13.00 4.28
CA ARG A 13 -17.72 13.72 4.25
C ARG A 13 -16.71 13.17 5.25
N ALA A 14 -17.15 12.77 6.45
CA ALA A 14 -16.27 12.17 7.45
C ALA A 14 -15.78 10.77 7.04
N LEU A 15 -16.61 9.99 6.36
CA LEU A 15 -16.26 8.67 5.83
C LEU A 15 -15.26 8.77 4.69
N GLU A 16 -15.42 9.74 3.78
CA GLU A 16 -14.46 10.01 2.69
C GLU A 16 -13.07 10.36 3.23
N TRP A 17 -13.00 11.25 4.22
CA TRP A 17 -11.73 11.60 4.87
C TRP A 17 -11.08 10.41 5.58
N LYS A 18 -11.87 9.55 6.23
CA LYS A 18 -11.34 8.37 6.90
C LYS A 18 -10.84 7.32 5.89
N ALA A 19 -11.52 7.16 4.75
CA ALA A 19 -11.06 6.32 3.66
C ALA A 19 -9.76 6.87 3.04
N PHE A 20 -9.66 8.19 2.82
CA PHE A 20 -8.46 8.82 2.30
C PHE A 20 -7.24 8.62 3.21
N LEU A 21 -7.41 8.82 4.52
CA LEU A 21 -6.36 8.56 5.50
C LEU A 21 -5.99 7.07 5.58
N PHE A 22 -6.97 6.16 5.53
CA PHE A 22 -6.72 4.73 5.51
C PHE A 22 -5.87 4.32 4.30
N ILE A 23 -6.23 4.79 3.11
CA ILE A 23 -5.48 4.52 1.89
C ILE A 23 -4.06 5.06 2.01
N THR A 24 -3.91 6.32 2.42
CA THR A 24 -2.59 6.98 2.49
C THR A 24 -1.68 6.35 3.55
N VAL A 25 -2.21 5.96 4.71
CA VAL A 25 -1.42 5.46 5.85
C VAL A 25 -1.24 3.94 5.81
N LEU A 26 -2.11 3.19 5.14
CA LEU A 26 -2.03 1.73 5.09
C LEU A 26 -1.80 1.20 3.68
N LEU A 27 -2.61 1.60 2.70
CA LEU A 27 -2.49 1.08 1.34
C LEU A 27 -1.12 1.42 0.74
N PHE A 28 -0.72 2.70 0.77
CA PHE A 28 0.55 3.13 0.19
C PHE A 28 1.79 2.49 0.86
N PRO A 29 1.88 2.41 2.21
CA PRO A 29 3.01 1.74 2.85
C PRO A 29 3.07 0.24 2.57
N ILE A 30 1.94 -0.46 2.61
CA ILE A 30 1.89 -1.90 2.27
C ILE A 30 2.32 -2.11 0.82
N LEU A 31 1.82 -1.26 -0.09
CA LEU A 31 2.18 -1.30 -1.49
C LEU A 31 3.68 -1.03 -1.69
N SER A 32 4.25 -0.05 -0.98
CA SER A 32 5.68 0.26 -1.01
C SER A 32 6.53 -0.94 -0.59
N VAL A 33 6.19 -1.61 0.52
CA VAL A 33 6.90 -2.81 0.98
C VAL A 33 6.75 -3.96 0.00
N ALA A 34 5.56 -4.17 -0.57
CA ALA A 34 5.34 -5.21 -1.57
C ALA A 34 6.17 -4.98 -2.84
N PHE A 35 6.25 -3.74 -3.33
CA PHE A 35 7.06 -3.42 -4.50
C PHE A 35 8.56 -3.50 -4.23
N VAL A 36 9.05 -2.86 -3.16
CA VAL A 36 10.48 -2.83 -2.84
C VAL A 36 10.96 -4.23 -2.42
N GLY A 37 10.20 -4.89 -1.55
CA GLY A 37 10.47 -6.25 -1.10
C GLY A 37 10.34 -7.26 -2.22
N GLY A 38 9.29 -7.17 -3.05
CA GLY A 38 9.10 -8.04 -4.20
C GLY A 38 10.20 -7.87 -5.24
N TYR A 39 10.57 -6.62 -5.57
CA TYR A 39 11.68 -6.35 -6.48
C TYR A 39 13.02 -6.84 -5.94
N GLY A 40 13.34 -6.56 -4.67
CA GLY A 40 14.53 -7.06 -4.01
C GLY A 40 14.58 -8.58 -3.95
N PHE A 41 13.43 -9.23 -3.71
CA PHE A 41 13.31 -10.68 -3.72
C PHE A 41 13.52 -11.27 -5.12
N ILE A 42 12.96 -10.64 -6.17
CA ILE A 42 13.19 -11.05 -7.57
C ILE A 42 14.67 -10.94 -7.91
N VAL A 43 15.31 -9.82 -7.58
CA VAL A 43 16.75 -9.62 -7.82
C VAL A 43 17.57 -10.68 -7.07
N TRP A 44 17.26 -10.93 -5.80
CA TRP A 44 17.91 -11.96 -5.00
C TRP A 44 17.73 -13.37 -5.60
N MET A 45 16.51 -13.71 -6.04
CA MET A 45 16.25 -14.97 -6.74
C MET A 45 17.06 -15.07 -8.04
N LEU A 46 17.07 -14.02 -8.86
CA LEU A 46 17.86 -13.99 -10.08
C LEU A 46 19.37 -14.17 -9.80
N GLN A 47 19.87 -13.58 -8.72
CA GLN A 47 21.24 -13.79 -8.25
C GLN A 47 21.49 -15.27 -7.89
N MET A 48 20.60 -15.90 -7.11
CA MET A 48 20.75 -17.28 -6.67
C MET A 48 20.69 -18.30 -7.83
N PHE A 49 19.84 -18.08 -8.84
CA PHE A 49 19.58 -19.08 -9.89
C PHE A 49 20.32 -18.86 -11.21
N VAL A 50 20.65 -17.61 -11.56
CA VAL A 50 21.17 -17.28 -12.90
C VAL A 50 22.54 -16.62 -12.85
N PHE A 51 22.74 -15.64 -11.96
CA PHE A 51 23.92 -14.78 -11.99
C PHE A 51 25.03 -15.15 -10.99
N GLY A 52 24.79 -16.16 -10.13
CA GLY A 52 25.72 -16.56 -9.07
C GLY A 52 25.65 -15.65 -7.84
N PRO A 53 26.17 -16.12 -6.67
CA PRO A 53 25.98 -15.45 -5.39
C PRO A 53 26.42 -13.98 -5.42
N PRO A 54 25.61 -13.05 -4.88
CA PRO A 54 25.96 -11.63 -4.84
C PRO A 54 27.14 -11.44 -3.89
N GLY A 55 28.34 -11.20 -4.43
CA GLY A 55 29.56 -10.94 -3.66
C GLY A 55 30.87 -11.53 -4.22
N ALA A 56 30.84 -12.32 -5.30
CA ALA A 56 32.03 -12.98 -5.85
C ALA A 56 32.89 -12.12 -6.81
N HIS A 57 32.73 -10.80 -6.79
CA HIS A 57 33.63 -9.86 -7.47
C HIS A 57 34.38 -9.03 -6.42
N GLY A 58 35.44 -9.64 -5.88
CA GLY A 58 36.57 -9.02 -5.21
C GLY A 58 37.84 -9.63 -5.77
#